data_AF-A0AB39BYB2-F1
#
_entry.id   AF-A0AB39BYB2-F1
#
_cell.length_a   1.000
_cell.length_b   1.000
_cell.length_c   1.000
_cell.angle_alpha   90.00
_cell.angle_beta   90.00
_cell.angle_gamma   90.00
#
_symmetry.space_group_name_H-M   'P 1'
#
loop_
_entity.id
_entity.type
_entity.pdbx_description
1 polymer ?
#
loop_
_entity_poly.entity_id
_entity_poly.type
_entity_poly.pdbx_seq_one_letter_code
_entity_poly.pdbx_strand_id
1 'polypeptide(L)'
;MENLHAYRLLMNSYLSCPYDLVRSKESLQCAKKISLQNFINNVINGFFSKSCKEHHVLALLKMVDTYRRDLKRSVFDSTMEYTIALATITDHFLQITCDYIEEGNHTYVEHDKGLIINQYNEDQYSVKKLLTEVDEELSLLYAKEVCVELQKSFRCLPDVIELIDMMNGERHLYFPSKDGSDQSDFIYYSRPLVEKEINRICS
;
A
#
# COMPACT_ATOMS: atom_id res chain seq x y z
N MET A 1 31.63 -4.56 5.18
CA MET A 1 30.46 -5.21 5.86
C MET A 1 29.53 -4.18 6.51
N GLU A 2 30.02 -3.06 7.07
CA GLU A 2 29.17 -2.01 7.68
C GLU A 2 28.13 -1.37 6.73
N ASN A 3 28.38 -1.36 5.42
CA ASN A 3 27.49 -0.75 4.43
C ASN A 3 26.21 -1.59 4.15
N LEU A 4 26.29 -2.92 4.20
CA LEU A 4 25.15 -3.79 3.88
C LEU A 4 24.04 -3.72 4.95
N HIS A 5 24.42 -3.60 6.22
CA HIS A 5 23.47 -3.45 7.31
C HIS A 5 22.75 -2.10 7.24
N ALA A 6 23.49 -1.02 7.00
CA ALA A 6 22.93 0.33 6.83
C ALA A 6 21.96 0.39 5.63
N TYR A 7 22.35 -0.19 4.49
CA TYR A 7 21.48 -0.28 3.31
C TYR A 7 20.21 -1.08 3.59
N ARG A 8 20.29 -2.21 4.29
CA ARG A 8 19.10 -2.99 4.68
C ARG A 8 18.15 -2.21 5.59
N LEU A 9 18.67 -1.49 6.58
CA LEU A 9 17.84 -0.64 7.43
C LEU A 9 17.15 0.46 6.60
N LEU A 10 17.87 1.06 5.65
CA LEU A 10 17.35 2.07 4.74
C LEU A 10 16.20 1.52 3.87
N MET A 11 16.38 0.35 3.27
CA MET A 11 15.36 -0.27 2.41
C MET A 11 14.16 -0.78 3.21
N ASN A 12 14.35 -1.29 4.42
CA ASN A 12 13.22 -1.64 5.30
C ASN A 12 12.40 -0.40 5.69
N SER A 13 13.06 0.72 5.98
CA SER A 13 12.37 2.00 6.20
C SER A 13 11.61 2.44 4.95
N TYR A 14 12.19 2.28 3.77
CA TYR A 14 11.58 2.62 2.49
C TYR A 14 10.34 1.79 2.18
N LEU A 15 10.40 0.47 2.37
CA LEU A 15 9.25 -0.42 2.19
C LEU A 15 8.10 -0.05 3.13
N SER A 16 8.42 0.43 4.34
CA SER A 16 7.43 0.87 5.32
C SER A 16 6.80 2.22 4.92
N CYS A 17 7.64 3.20 4.62
CA CYS A 17 7.27 4.58 4.24
C CYS A 17 8.25 5.12 3.17
N PRO A 18 7.87 5.08 1.88
CA PRO A 18 8.75 5.50 0.79
C PRO A 18 9.19 6.96 0.87
N TYR A 19 8.35 7.80 1.48
CA TYR A 19 8.54 9.25 1.56
C TYR A 19 9.60 9.67 2.57
N ASP A 20 10.04 8.79 3.48
CA ASP A 20 11.10 9.08 4.43
C ASP A 20 12.46 9.28 3.73
N LEU A 21 12.68 8.66 2.56
CA LEU A 21 13.91 8.81 1.77
C LEU A 21 13.98 10.13 0.99
N VAL A 22 12.83 10.72 0.65
CA VAL A 22 12.74 11.95 -0.17
C VAL A 22 12.86 13.22 0.69
N ARG A 23 13.15 13.06 1.99
CA ARG A 23 13.14 14.11 3.01
C ARG A 23 14.12 15.27 2.75
N SER A 24 15.03 15.15 1.78
CA SER A 24 15.84 16.26 1.28
C SER A 24 15.17 16.97 0.09
N LYS A 25 14.23 17.89 0.35
CA LYS A 25 14.08 19.22 -0.32
C LYS A 25 12.76 19.97 -0.04
N GLU A 26 11.70 19.35 0.46
CA GLU A 26 10.39 20.03 0.66
C GLU A 26 9.71 19.63 1.98
N SER A 27 9.89 20.45 3.02
CA SER A 27 9.72 20.03 4.42
C SER A 27 8.27 19.77 4.87
N LEU A 28 7.26 20.42 4.27
CA LEU A 28 5.86 20.29 4.71
C LEU A 28 5.07 19.26 3.89
N GLN A 29 5.20 19.25 2.56
CA GLN A 29 4.53 18.23 1.73
C GLN A 29 5.03 16.82 2.05
N CYS A 30 6.33 16.66 2.29
CA CYS A 30 6.90 15.41 2.77
C CYS A 30 6.33 15.01 4.14
N ALA A 31 6.21 15.95 5.09
CA ALA A 31 5.61 15.68 6.40
C ALA A 31 4.14 15.26 6.31
N LYS A 32 3.37 15.85 5.38
CA LYS A 32 1.98 15.45 5.07
C LYS A 32 1.92 14.03 4.53
N LYS A 33 2.71 13.72 3.49
CA LYS A 33 2.77 12.37 2.89
C LYS A 33 3.15 11.29 3.91
N ILE A 34 4.16 11.57 4.75
CA ILE A 34 4.58 10.67 5.84
C ILE A 34 3.45 10.50 6.87
N SER A 35 2.80 11.59 7.28
CA SER A 35 1.72 11.53 8.26
C SER A 35 0.52 10.71 7.75
N LEU A 36 0.16 10.87 6.47
CA LEU A 36 -0.89 10.10 5.82
C LEU A 36 -0.47 8.63 5.64
N GLN A 37 0.78 8.36 5.26
CA GLN A 37 1.27 6.99 5.07
C GLN A 37 1.25 6.21 6.38
N ASN A 38 1.67 6.84 7.47
CA ASN A 38 1.62 6.22 8.80
C ASN A 38 0.19 5.94 9.24
N PHE A 39 -0.74 6.87 8.98
CA PHE A 39 -2.16 6.64 9.20
C PHE A 39 -2.68 5.44 8.40
N ILE A 40 -2.35 5.36 7.11
CA ILE A 40 -2.75 4.25 6.24
C ILE A 40 -2.21 2.92 6.76
N ASN A 41 -0.91 2.85 7.04
CA ASN A 41 -0.25 1.65 7.57
C ASN A 41 -0.90 1.20 8.89
N ASN A 42 -1.17 2.13 9.81
CA ASN A 42 -1.79 1.81 11.10
C ASN A 42 -3.22 1.27 10.94
N VAL A 43 -4.02 1.84 10.04
CA VAL A 43 -5.37 1.34 9.75
C VAL A 43 -5.31 -0.08 9.20
N ILE A 44 -4.45 -0.35 8.23
CA ILE A 44 -4.27 -1.69 7.65
C ILE A 44 -3.78 -2.69 8.71
N ASN A 45 -2.75 -2.35 9.47
CA ASN A 45 -2.23 -3.21 10.52
C ASN A 45 -3.29 -3.51 11.59
N GLY A 46 -4.04 -2.50 12.03
CA GLY A 46 -5.12 -2.67 13.00
C GLY A 46 -6.29 -3.49 12.45
N PHE A 47 -6.61 -3.36 11.16
CA PHE A 47 -7.69 -4.11 10.52
C PHE A 47 -7.32 -5.59 10.36
N PHE A 48 -6.16 -5.88 9.78
CA PHE A 48 -5.72 -7.24 9.45
C PHE A 48 -5.06 -8.01 10.61
N SER A 49 -4.76 -7.35 11.73
CA SER A 49 -4.34 -8.06 12.96
C SER A 49 -5.48 -8.84 13.63
N LYS A 50 -6.73 -8.61 13.19
CA LYS A 50 -7.90 -9.34 13.66
C LYS A 50 -8.09 -10.64 12.88
N SER A 51 -8.99 -11.50 13.37
CA SER A 51 -9.35 -12.69 12.62
C SER A 51 -10.16 -12.31 11.37
N CYS A 52 -10.03 -13.09 10.30
CA CYS A 52 -10.76 -12.83 9.05
C CYS A 52 -12.28 -12.77 9.20
N LYS A 53 -12.85 -13.40 10.24
CA LYS A 53 -14.29 -13.33 10.57
C LYS A 53 -14.73 -11.96 11.08
N GLU A 54 -13.79 -11.14 11.53
CA GLU A 54 -14.01 -9.78 12.01
C GLU A 54 -13.73 -8.72 10.93
N HIS A 55 -13.29 -9.15 9.75
CA HIS A 55 -13.05 -8.25 8.62
C HIS A 55 -14.37 -7.88 7.96
N HIS A 56 -14.90 -6.73 8.35
CA HIS A 56 -16.08 -6.12 7.75
C HIS A 56 -15.95 -4.60 7.74
N VAL A 57 -16.73 -3.93 6.89
CA VAL A 57 -16.69 -2.46 6.71
C VAL A 57 -16.75 -1.69 8.03
N LEU A 58 -17.64 -2.09 8.96
CA LEU A 58 -17.72 -1.42 10.27
C LEU A 58 -16.45 -1.57 11.13
N ALA A 59 -15.67 -2.64 10.96
CA ALA A 59 -14.42 -2.84 11.69
C ALA A 59 -13.34 -1.92 11.12
N LEU A 60 -13.27 -1.79 9.79
CA LEU A 60 -12.39 -0.84 9.11
C LEU A 60 -12.68 0.60 9.57
N LEU A 61 -13.94 1.03 9.55
CA LEU A 61 -14.34 2.37 9.97
C LEU A 61 -13.96 2.67 11.43
N LYS A 62 -14.02 1.66 12.32
CA LYS A 62 -13.51 1.78 13.69
C LYS A 62 -12.00 1.96 13.74
N MET A 63 -11.24 1.28 12.88
CA MET A 63 -9.78 1.50 12.77
C MET A 63 -9.48 2.92 12.28
N VAL A 64 -10.19 3.39 11.25
CA VAL A 64 -10.10 4.77 10.76
C VAL A 64 -10.38 5.78 11.86
N ASP A 65 -11.47 5.64 12.62
CA ASP A 65 -11.80 6.55 13.74
C ASP A 65 -10.76 6.51 14.87
N THR A 66 -10.16 5.35 15.10
CA THR A 66 -9.12 5.18 16.12
C THR A 66 -7.85 5.92 15.71
N TYR A 67 -7.31 5.63 14.53
CA TYR A 67 -6.02 6.14 14.09
C TYR A 67 -6.05 7.54 13.51
N ARG A 68 -7.22 8.09 13.11
CA ARG A 68 -7.30 9.49 12.67
C ARG A 68 -6.89 10.50 13.75
N ARG A 69 -6.87 10.06 15.02
CA ARG A 69 -6.44 10.86 16.17
C ARG A 69 -4.94 11.11 16.16
N ASP A 70 -4.18 10.19 15.58
CA ASP A 70 -2.72 10.29 15.45
C ASP A 70 -2.30 11.10 14.22
N LEU A 71 -3.26 11.40 13.32
CA LEU A 71 -3.02 12.20 12.13
C LEU A 71 -2.82 13.68 12.53
N LYS A 72 -1.60 14.18 12.35
CA LYS A 72 -1.21 15.53 12.77
C LYS A 72 -1.89 16.60 11.91
N ARG A 73 -2.99 17.19 12.39
CA ARG A 73 -3.71 18.26 11.68
C ARG A 73 -2.83 19.45 11.26
N SER A 74 -1.74 19.71 11.97
CA SER A 74 -0.82 20.81 11.70
C SER A 74 0.03 20.65 10.43
N VAL A 75 0.05 19.46 9.81
CA VAL A 75 0.77 19.23 8.54
C VAL A 75 -0.09 19.54 7.31
N PHE A 76 -1.35 19.93 7.52
CA PHE A 76 -2.29 20.32 6.48
C PHE A 76 -2.42 21.85 6.48
N ASP A 77 -2.63 22.42 5.30
CA ASP A 77 -2.76 23.86 5.09
C ASP A 77 -4.09 24.40 5.67
N SER A 78 -5.11 23.54 5.77
CA SER A 78 -6.40 23.91 6.34
C SER A 78 -7.19 22.72 6.88
N THR A 79 -8.19 23.01 7.71
CA THR A 79 -9.20 22.01 8.14
C THR A 79 -9.95 21.39 6.96
N MET A 80 -10.18 22.17 5.90
CA MET A 80 -10.83 21.68 4.67
C MET A 80 -9.96 20.62 4.00
N GLU A 81 -8.67 20.92 3.79
CA GLU A 81 -7.72 19.98 3.18
C GLU A 81 -7.60 18.68 4.00
N TYR A 82 -7.46 18.80 5.33
CA TYR A 82 -7.45 17.64 6.23
C TYR A 82 -8.73 16.79 6.07
N THR A 83 -9.88 17.44 6.00
CA THR A 83 -11.18 16.74 5.90
C THR A 83 -11.32 16.04 4.57
N ILE A 84 -10.91 16.69 3.46
CA ILE A 84 -10.92 16.10 2.12
C ILE A 84 -9.98 14.89 2.07
N ALA A 85 -8.73 15.02 2.53
CA ALA A 85 -7.78 13.91 2.52
C ALA A 85 -8.28 12.71 3.33
N LEU A 86 -8.83 12.95 4.53
CA LEU A 86 -9.39 11.89 5.36
C LEU A 86 -10.61 11.23 4.69
N ALA A 87 -11.50 12.01 4.08
CA ALA A 87 -12.67 11.49 3.37
C ALA A 87 -12.28 10.64 2.16
N THR A 88 -11.36 11.14 1.32
CA THR A 88 -10.84 10.42 0.15
C THR A 88 -10.21 9.09 0.54
N ILE A 89 -9.29 9.10 1.51
CA ILE A 89 -8.63 7.87 1.96
C ILE A 89 -9.64 6.89 2.58
N THR A 90 -10.63 7.40 3.33
CA THR A 90 -11.69 6.55 3.90
C THR A 90 -12.54 5.91 2.81
N ASP A 91 -12.91 6.65 1.77
CA ASP A 91 -13.68 6.12 0.65
C ASP A 91 -12.92 5.01 -0.09
N HIS A 92 -11.63 5.24 -0.39
CA HIS A 92 -10.78 4.23 -1.02
C HIS A 92 -10.56 3.01 -0.11
N PHE A 93 -10.43 3.21 1.20
CA PHE A 93 -10.38 2.10 2.16
C PHE A 93 -11.62 1.23 2.10
N LEU A 94 -12.81 1.83 2.03
CA LEU A 94 -14.07 1.12 1.92
C LEU A 94 -14.11 0.26 0.67
N GLN A 95 -13.71 0.81 -0.47
CA GLN A 95 -13.67 0.09 -1.75
C GLN A 95 -12.73 -1.13 -1.67
N ILE A 96 -11.49 -0.92 -1.22
CA ILE A 96 -10.50 -1.99 -1.07
C ILE A 96 -10.99 -3.09 -0.11
N THR A 97 -11.68 -2.69 0.96
CA THR A 97 -12.22 -3.64 1.94
C THR A 97 -13.39 -4.43 1.37
N CYS A 98 -14.25 -3.82 0.56
CA CYS A 98 -15.31 -4.52 -0.14
C CYS A 98 -14.73 -5.57 -1.09
N ASP A 99 -13.77 -5.18 -1.94
CA ASP A 99 -13.09 -6.11 -2.85
C ASP A 99 -12.47 -7.29 -2.08
N TYR A 100 -11.78 -6.99 -0.98
CA TYR A 100 -11.17 -8.01 -0.13
C TYR A 100 -12.17 -9.00 0.46
N ILE A 101 -13.33 -8.51 0.94
CA ILE A 101 -14.39 -9.36 1.50
C ILE A 101 -14.99 -10.26 0.41
N GLU A 102 -15.08 -9.77 -0.83
CA GLU A 102 -15.57 -10.52 -1.99
C GLU A 102 -14.55 -11.57 -2.50
N GLU A 103 -13.25 -11.25 -2.49
CA GLU A 103 -12.17 -12.11 -3.01
C GLU A 103 -11.95 -13.40 -2.19
N GLY A 104 -12.34 -13.43 -0.91
CA GLY A 104 -12.25 -14.63 -0.06
C GLY A 104 -10.86 -14.86 0.56
N ASN A 105 -10.86 -15.16 1.86
CA ASN A 105 -9.71 -14.99 2.76
C ASN A 105 -8.54 -15.96 2.57
N HIS A 106 -7.41 -15.50 2.02
CA HIS A 106 -6.06 -16.04 2.25
C HIS A 106 -5.01 -14.92 2.31
N THR A 107 -5.19 -14.02 3.28
CA THR A 107 -4.39 -12.80 3.39
C THR A 107 -3.67 -12.74 4.72
N TYR A 108 -2.38 -12.45 4.66
CA TYR A 108 -1.54 -12.11 5.80
C TYR A 108 -0.94 -10.72 5.57
N VAL A 109 -0.78 -9.94 6.63
CA VAL A 109 -0.14 -8.62 6.55
C VAL A 109 1.24 -8.69 7.19
N GLU A 110 2.26 -8.32 6.43
CA GLU A 110 3.60 -8.10 6.97
C GLU A 110 3.61 -6.75 7.71
N HIS A 111 3.29 -6.81 9.00
CA HIS A 111 2.95 -5.65 9.82
C HIS A 111 4.01 -4.54 9.82
N ASP A 112 5.31 -4.90 9.85
CA ASP A 112 6.40 -3.93 9.89
C ASP A 112 6.45 -3.05 8.63
N LYS A 113 6.06 -3.61 7.49
CA LYS A 113 6.12 -2.94 6.18
C LYS A 113 4.74 -2.49 5.70
N GLY A 114 3.66 -2.90 6.35
CA GLY A 114 2.28 -2.66 5.92
C GLY A 114 2.00 -3.26 4.53
N LEU A 115 2.66 -4.37 4.20
CA LEU A 115 2.42 -5.12 2.96
C LEU A 115 1.29 -6.11 3.20
N ILE A 116 0.32 -6.12 2.29
CA ILE A 116 -0.77 -7.09 2.29
C ILE A 116 -0.36 -8.21 1.33
N ILE A 117 -0.14 -9.41 1.85
CA ILE A 117 0.29 -10.57 1.09
C ILE A 117 -0.88 -11.54 0.98
N ASN A 118 -1.32 -11.79 -0.24
CA ASN A 118 -2.33 -12.81 -0.53
C ASN A 118 -1.62 -14.04 -1.07
N GLN A 119 -1.59 -15.12 -0.30
CA GLN A 119 -0.93 -16.36 -0.72
C GLN A 119 -1.97 -17.38 -1.17
N TYR A 120 -1.89 -17.79 -2.43
CA TYR A 120 -2.82 -18.75 -3.03
C TYR A 120 -2.34 -20.19 -2.86
N ASN A 121 -1.03 -20.42 -2.94
CA ASN A 121 -0.36 -21.70 -2.67
C ASN A 121 1.13 -21.48 -2.34
N GLU A 122 1.93 -22.55 -2.28
CA GLU A 122 3.35 -22.48 -1.91
C GLU A 122 4.19 -21.60 -2.84
N ASP A 123 3.82 -21.51 -4.12
CA ASP A 123 4.60 -20.80 -5.15
C ASP A 123 3.83 -19.65 -5.83
N GLN A 124 2.64 -19.30 -5.33
CA GLN A 124 1.80 -18.24 -5.90
C GLN A 124 1.29 -17.30 -4.83
N TYR A 125 1.61 -16.03 -5.01
CA TYR A 125 1.22 -14.98 -4.10
C TYR A 125 1.20 -13.61 -4.80
N SER A 126 0.34 -12.72 -4.31
CA SER A 126 0.33 -11.31 -4.70
C SER A 126 0.64 -10.42 -3.51
N VAL A 127 1.15 -9.23 -3.81
CA VAL A 127 1.50 -8.21 -2.82
C VAL A 127 0.72 -6.95 -3.13
N LYS A 128 0.01 -6.40 -2.15
CA LYS A 128 -0.63 -5.09 -2.23
C LYS A 128 0.02 -4.14 -1.22
N LYS A 129 0.26 -2.90 -1.62
CA LYS A 129 0.68 -1.81 -0.74
C LYS A 129 -0.19 -0.60 -0.98
N LEU A 130 -0.75 -0.04 0.09
CA LEU A 130 -1.47 1.23 0.03
C LEU A 130 -0.47 2.35 0.29
N LEU A 131 -0.33 3.25 -0.67
CA LEU A 131 0.55 4.41 -0.63
C LEU A 131 -0.27 5.69 -0.61
N THR A 132 0.20 6.72 0.09
CA THR A 132 -0.47 8.03 0.09
C THR A 132 -0.67 8.54 -1.34
N GLU A 133 0.42 8.59 -2.10
CA GLU A 133 0.47 8.97 -3.52
C GLU A 133 1.55 8.13 -4.22
N VAL A 134 1.30 7.72 -5.44
CA VAL A 134 2.26 6.98 -6.25
C VAL A 134 2.97 7.95 -7.20
N ASP A 135 4.31 7.92 -7.15
CA ASP A 135 5.18 8.53 -8.16
C ASP A 135 5.76 7.38 -9.00
N GLU A 136 5.64 7.45 -10.32
CA GLU A 136 5.95 6.32 -11.21
C GLU A 136 7.41 5.85 -11.13
N GLU A 137 8.36 6.77 -10.91
CA GLU A 137 9.78 6.45 -10.79
C GLU A 137 10.05 5.76 -9.45
N LEU A 138 9.48 6.31 -8.36
CA LEU A 138 9.60 5.72 -7.03
C LEU A 138 8.85 4.40 -6.90
N SER A 139 7.72 4.20 -7.59
CA SER A 139 6.97 2.94 -7.52
C SER A 139 7.68 1.79 -8.22
N LEU A 140 8.38 2.04 -9.33
CA LEU A 140 9.20 1.01 -9.96
C LEU A 140 10.34 0.55 -9.03
N LEU A 141 11.00 1.50 -8.35
CA LEU A 141 12.02 1.16 -7.35
C LEU A 141 11.40 0.38 -6.19
N TYR A 142 10.22 0.79 -5.71
CA TYR A 142 9.49 0.07 -4.67
C TYR A 142 9.18 -1.37 -5.06
N ALA A 143 8.67 -1.60 -6.27
CA ALA A 143 8.39 -2.94 -6.79
C ALA A 143 9.64 -3.83 -6.83
N LYS A 144 10.79 -3.27 -7.25
CA LYS A 144 12.09 -3.97 -7.23
C LYS A 144 12.49 -4.38 -5.81
N GLU A 145 12.41 -3.48 -4.85
CA GLU A 145 12.77 -3.75 -3.46
C GLU A 145 11.83 -4.78 -2.81
N VAL A 146 10.53 -4.76 -3.13
CA VAL A 146 9.58 -5.80 -2.71
C VAL A 146 10.02 -7.19 -3.22
N CYS A 147 10.40 -7.30 -4.50
CA CYS A 147 10.92 -8.55 -5.06
C CYS A 147 12.17 -9.03 -4.32
N VAL A 148 13.17 -8.16 -4.15
CA VAL A 148 14.42 -8.47 -3.44
C VAL A 148 14.16 -8.98 -2.03
N GLU A 149 13.22 -8.35 -1.34
CA GLU A 149 12.96 -8.63 0.06
C GLU A 149 12.14 -9.91 0.25
N LEU A 150 11.06 -10.09 -0.52
CA LEU A 150 10.18 -11.24 -0.39
C LEU A 150 10.76 -12.52 -1.01
N GLN A 151 11.61 -12.42 -2.04
CA GLN A 151 12.27 -13.59 -2.63
C GLN A 151 13.10 -14.36 -1.59
N LYS A 152 13.64 -13.69 -0.57
CA LYS A 152 14.37 -14.35 0.52
C LYS A 152 13.45 -15.22 1.39
N SER A 153 12.22 -14.78 1.61
CA SER A 153 11.25 -15.42 2.49
C SER A 153 10.41 -16.48 1.77
N PHE A 154 9.98 -16.20 0.55
CA PHE A 154 9.06 -17.04 -0.23
C PHE A 154 9.77 -17.90 -1.29
N ARG A 155 11.04 -17.64 -1.60
CA ARG A 155 11.85 -18.35 -2.62
C ARG A 155 11.33 -18.29 -4.06
N CYS A 156 10.20 -17.61 -4.28
CA CYS A 156 9.64 -17.25 -5.58
C CYS A 156 9.43 -15.73 -5.65
N LEU A 157 9.15 -15.22 -6.86
CA LEU A 157 8.72 -13.83 -7.08
C LEU A 157 7.20 -13.73 -6.93
N PRO A 158 6.66 -12.56 -6.55
CA PRO A 158 5.22 -12.36 -6.54
C PRO A 158 4.65 -12.44 -7.96
N ASP A 159 3.44 -12.96 -8.11
CA ASP A 159 2.73 -12.96 -9.40
C ASP A 159 2.40 -11.53 -9.86
N VAL A 160 2.08 -10.68 -8.89
CA VAL A 160 1.81 -9.25 -9.09
C VAL A 160 2.12 -8.45 -7.83
N ILE A 161 2.65 -7.26 -8.02
CA ILE A 161 2.76 -6.21 -7.01
C ILE A 161 1.78 -5.11 -7.39
N GLU A 162 0.79 -4.87 -6.54
CA GLU A 162 -0.21 -3.81 -6.70
C GLU A 162 0.10 -2.68 -5.71
N LEU A 163 0.45 -1.51 -6.22
CA LEU A 163 0.56 -0.29 -5.42
C LEU A 163 -0.70 0.54 -5.62
N ILE A 164 -1.37 0.88 -4.53
CA ILE A 164 -2.64 1.62 -4.57
C ILE A 164 -2.37 3.05 -4.13
N ASP A 165 -2.63 4.00 -5.02
CA ASP A 165 -2.61 5.43 -4.73
C ASP A 165 -3.89 5.83 -4.00
N MET A 166 -3.77 6.09 -2.71
CA MET A 166 -4.90 6.37 -1.83
C MET A 166 -5.44 7.80 -1.96
N MET A 167 -4.73 8.72 -2.59
CA MET A 167 -5.21 10.09 -2.81
C MET A 167 -5.81 10.27 -4.20
N ASN A 168 -5.28 9.59 -5.20
CA ASN A 168 -5.74 9.68 -6.59
C ASN A 168 -6.73 8.57 -6.97
N GLY A 169 -6.79 7.48 -6.19
CA GLY A 169 -7.69 6.36 -6.47
C GLY A 169 -7.24 5.59 -7.71
N GLU A 170 -5.94 5.29 -7.80
CA GLU A 170 -5.34 4.55 -8.90
C GLU A 170 -4.63 3.29 -8.38
N ARG A 171 -4.60 2.25 -9.21
CA ARG A 171 -3.90 0.99 -8.97
C ARG A 171 -2.78 0.88 -9.98
N HIS A 172 -1.57 0.64 -9.50
CA HIS A 172 -0.36 0.45 -10.28
C HIS A 172 0.07 -1.00 -10.15
N LEU A 173 -0.02 -1.75 -11.24
CA LEU A 173 0.23 -3.18 -11.28
C LEU A 173 1.58 -3.45 -11.94
N TYR A 174 2.43 -4.16 -11.23
CA TYR A 174 3.75 -4.59 -11.67
C TYR A 174 3.80 -6.11 -11.71
N PHE A 175 4.06 -6.67 -12.89
CA PHE A 175 4.19 -8.11 -13.11
C PHE A 175 5.67 -8.45 -13.34
N PRO A 176 6.37 -9.06 -12.36
CA PRO A 176 7.77 -9.43 -12.53
C PRO A 176 7.93 -10.48 -13.65
N SER A 177 9.01 -10.37 -14.44
CA SER A 177 9.34 -11.38 -15.44
C SER A 177 9.68 -12.74 -14.80
N LYS A 178 9.19 -13.83 -15.40
CA LYS A 178 9.40 -15.21 -14.93
C LYS A 178 10.82 -15.73 -15.15
N ASP A 179 11.62 -15.04 -15.95
CA ASP A 179 12.98 -15.48 -16.27
C ASP A 179 13.93 -15.36 -15.08
N GLY A 180 13.51 -14.74 -13.97
CA GLY A 180 14.07 -14.87 -12.63
C GLY A 180 15.50 -14.33 -12.42
N SER A 181 16.22 -14.04 -13.50
CA SER A 181 17.58 -13.49 -13.48
C SER A 181 17.60 -11.98 -13.45
N ASP A 182 16.55 -11.34 -13.95
CA ASP A 182 16.47 -9.88 -14.03
C ASP A 182 15.26 -9.35 -13.25
N GLN A 183 15.51 -8.97 -12.00
CA GLN A 183 14.55 -8.25 -11.15
C GLN A 183 14.23 -6.85 -11.70
N SER A 184 14.79 -6.45 -12.86
CA SER A 184 14.56 -5.15 -13.46
C SER A 184 13.46 -5.11 -14.53
N ASP A 185 12.98 -6.27 -15.00
CA ASP A 185 11.95 -6.37 -16.03
C ASP A 185 10.55 -6.56 -15.44
N PHE A 186 9.71 -5.55 -15.65
CA PHE A 186 8.30 -5.56 -15.26
C PHE A 186 7.41 -5.24 -16.45
N ILE A 187 6.26 -5.91 -16.52
CA ILE A 187 5.13 -5.38 -17.26
C ILE A 187 4.33 -4.48 -16.31
N TYR A 188 4.10 -3.23 -16.72
CA TYR A 188 3.41 -2.21 -15.91
C TYR A 188 2.06 -1.84 -16.53
N TYR A 189 1.04 -1.74 -15.68
CA TYR A 189 -0.28 -1.22 -16.03
C TYR A 189 -0.80 -0.33 -14.89
N SER A 190 -1.50 0.75 -15.24
CA SER A 190 -2.32 1.51 -14.28
C SER A 190 -3.80 1.41 -14.61
N ARG A 191 -4.64 1.40 -13.59
CA ARG A 191 -6.10 1.45 -13.72
C ARG A 191 -6.74 2.18 -12.55
N PRO A 192 -7.95 2.75 -12.70
CA PRO A 192 -8.68 3.34 -11.58
C PRO A 192 -8.97 2.32 -10.46
N LEU A 193 -9.05 2.79 -9.22
CA LEU A 193 -9.43 1.99 -8.05
C LEU A 193 -10.87 1.49 -8.18
N VAL A 194 -11.75 2.36 -8.68
CA VAL A 194 -13.12 2.06 -9.10
C VAL A 194 -13.18 1.98 -10.61
N GLU A 195 -13.42 0.79 -11.16
CA GLU A 195 -13.93 0.70 -12.52
C GLU A 195 -15.33 1.32 -12.52
N LYS A 196 -15.49 2.51 -13.12
CA LYS A 196 -16.82 3.07 -13.34
C LYS A 196 -17.61 2.02 -14.15
N GLU A 197 -18.50 1.28 -13.51
CA GLU A 197 -19.52 0.48 -14.18
C GLU A 197 -20.51 1.41 -14.89
N ILE A 198 -20.07 2.11 -15.94
CA ILE A 198 -20.97 2.85 -16.85
C ILE A 198 -21.83 1.87 -17.68
N ASN A 199 -21.49 0.59 -17.72
CA ASN A 199 -22.14 -0.38 -18.59
C ASN A 199 -23.29 -1.20 -17.95
N ARG A 200 -23.62 -1.02 -16.66
CA ARG A 200 -24.73 -1.78 -16.02
C ARG A 200 -26.02 -1.00 -15.78
N ILE A 201 -26.02 0.32 -15.96
CA ILE A 201 -27.24 1.15 -15.76
C ILE A 201 -28.04 1.32 -17.08
N CYS A 202 -27.52 0.84 -18.21
CA CYS A 202 -28.19 0.93 -19.52
C CYS A 202 -28.48 -0.44 -20.18
N SER A 203 -28.73 -1.50 -19.38
CA SER A 203 -29.23 -2.79 -19.90
C SER A 203 -30.68 -3.03 -19.48
#